data_AF-A6TRY8-F1
#
_entry.id   AF-A6TRY8-F1
#
_cell.length_a   1.000
_cell.length_b   1.000
_cell.length_c   1.000
_cell.angle_alpha   90.00
_cell.angle_beta   90.00
_cell.angle_gamma   90.00
#
_symmetry.space_group_name_H-M   'P 1'
#
loop_
_entity.id
_entity.type
_entity.pdbx_description
1 polymer ?
#
loop_
_entity_poly.entity_id
_entity_poly.type
_entity_poly.pdbx_seq_one_letter_code
_entity_poly.pdbx_strand_id
1 'polypeptide(L)'
;MTLNNVVPVLVSLFVICFVGYVFTVLKEKYYLKNNVVYIENKNIEPKILDKVDIRHFMLGAIEIMAGDEIKVSLDNSNKLSGTVLGANKKENTIILLLSGEEVEFLNIKLIKKLKVISRYGKFFNTF
;
A
#
# COMPACT_ATOMS: atom_id res chain seq x y z
N MET A 1 -47.56 4.25 -10.10
CA MET A 1 -46.37 3.62 -10.71
C MET A 1 -46.30 2.20 -10.17
N THR A 2 -46.55 1.19 -10.99
CA THR A 2 -46.70 -0.21 -10.55
C THR A 2 -45.34 -0.83 -10.18
N LEU A 3 -45.33 -1.77 -9.22
CA LEU A 3 -44.13 -2.51 -8.78
C LEU A 3 -43.33 -3.10 -9.95
N ASN A 4 -44.01 -3.56 -11.00
CA ASN A 4 -43.40 -4.11 -12.22
C ASN A 4 -42.52 -3.12 -12.99
N ASN A 5 -42.73 -1.80 -12.84
CA ASN A 5 -41.91 -0.78 -13.50
C ASN A 5 -40.73 -0.33 -12.63
N VAL A 6 -40.78 -0.58 -11.32
CA VAL A 6 -39.76 -0.14 -10.36
C VAL A 6 -38.62 -1.16 -10.26
N VAL A 7 -38.95 -2.45 -10.31
CA VAL A 7 -37.96 -3.56 -10.30
C VAL A 7 -36.89 -3.44 -11.39
N PRO A 8 -37.21 -3.23 -12.70
CA PRO A 8 -36.19 -3.13 -13.73
C PRO A 8 -35.27 -1.90 -13.53
N VAL A 9 -35.81 -0.80 -12.98
CA VAL A 9 -35.00 0.38 -12.65
C VAL A 9 -34.00 0.07 -11.54
N LEU A 10 -34.42 -0.60 -10.46
CA LEU A 10 -33.50 -1.02 -9.39
C LEU A 10 -32.41 -1.98 -9.91
N VAL A 11 -32.80 -2.95 -10.75
CA VAL A 11 -31.84 -3.90 -11.33
C VAL A 11 -30.82 -3.16 -12.21
N SER A 12 -31.28 -2.22 -13.05
CA SER A 12 -30.37 -1.42 -13.89
C SER A 12 -29.39 -0.59 -13.06
N LEU A 13 -29.85 0.01 -11.96
CA LEU A 13 -29.01 0.80 -11.06
C LEU A 13 -28.00 -0.09 -10.32
N PHE A 14 -28.43 -1.27 -9.88
CA PHE A 14 -27.56 -2.25 -9.24
C PHE A 14 -26.45 -2.72 -10.19
N VAL A 15 -26.79 -2.99 -11.46
CA VAL A 15 -25.80 -3.37 -12.48
C VAL A 15 -24.80 -2.24 -12.72
N ILE A 16 -25.24 -0.98 -12.81
CA ILE A 16 -24.33 0.17 -12.98
C ILE A 16 -23.38 0.30 -11.79
N CYS A 17 -23.89 0.19 -10.56
CA CYS A 17 -23.07 0.23 -9.35
C CYS A 17 -22.06 -0.92 -9.32
N PHE A 18 -22.49 -2.14 -9.65
CA PHE A 18 -21.63 -3.32 -9.68
C PHE A 18 -20.53 -3.19 -10.74
N VAL A 19 -20.87 -2.76 -11.95
CA VAL A 19 -19.90 -2.52 -13.03
C VAL A 19 -18.93 -1.42 -12.63
N GLY A 20 -19.40 -0.31 -12.06
CA GLY A 20 -18.55 0.78 -11.58
C GLY A 20 -17.56 0.33 -10.49
N TYR A 21 -18.00 -0.54 -9.57
CA TYR A 21 -17.14 -1.15 -8.57
C TYR A 21 -16.06 -2.03 -9.23
N VAL A 22 -16.45 -2.92 -10.14
CA VAL A 22 -15.51 -3.79 -10.87
C VAL A 22 -14.48 -2.97 -11.65
N PHE A 23 -14.90 -1.91 -12.34
CA PHE A 23 -13.98 -1.01 -13.05
C PHE A 23 -12.99 -0.30 -12.11
N THR A 24 -13.45 0.14 -10.94
CA THR A 24 -12.58 0.74 -9.91
C THR A 24 -11.50 -0.24 -9.47
N VAL A 25 -11.86 -1.49 -9.17
CA VAL A 25 -10.92 -2.55 -8.78
C VAL A 25 -9.95 -2.89 -9.91
N LEU A 26 -10.43 -3.00 -11.16
CA LEU A 26 -9.57 -3.27 -12.32
C LEU A 26 -8.60 -2.12 -12.59
N LYS A 27 -9.06 -0.88 -12.46
CA LYS A 27 -8.24 0.33 -12.60
C LYS A 27 -7.09 0.31 -11.58
N GLU A 28 -7.40 0.07 -10.31
CA GLU A 28 -6.39 -0.03 -9.24
C GLU A 28 -5.38 -1.16 -9.52
N LYS A 29 -5.88 -2.34 -9.92
CA LYS A 29 -5.02 -3.48 -10.31
C LYS A 29 -4.11 -3.16 -11.50
N TYR A 30 -4.58 -2.38 -12.47
CA TYR A 30 -3.78 -1.93 -13.60
C TYR A 30 -2.65 -0.98 -13.15
N TYR A 31 -2.93 -0.03 -12.26
CA TYR A 31 -1.91 0.88 -11.72
C TYR A 31 -0.83 0.14 -10.93
N LEU A 32 -1.23 -0.83 -10.10
CA LEU A 32 -0.33 -1.73 -9.39
C LEU A 32 0.62 -2.47 -10.35
N LYS A 33 0.09 -3.01 -11.46
CA LYS A 33 0.91 -3.67 -12.48
C LYS A 33 1.93 -2.72 -13.12
N ASN A 34 1.62 -1.43 -13.18
CA ASN A 34 2.48 -0.40 -13.75
C ASN A 34 3.39 0.28 -12.71
N ASN A 35 3.55 -0.32 -11.51
CA ASN A 35 4.35 0.19 -10.38
C ASN A 35 3.91 1.58 -9.87
N VAL A 36 2.67 1.99 -10.15
CA VAL A 36 2.09 3.23 -9.63
C VAL A 36 1.25 2.87 -8.40
N VAL A 37 1.82 3.10 -7.23
CA VAL A 37 1.15 2.94 -5.93
C VAL A 37 0.47 4.25 -5.58
N TYR A 38 -0.85 4.22 -5.34
CA TYR A 38 -1.62 5.38 -4.92
C TYR A 38 -1.90 5.28 -3.43
N ILE A 39 -1.07 5.94 -2.63
CA ILE A 39 -1.27 6.04 -1.18
C ILE A 39 -2.08 7.31 -0.93
N GLU A 40 -3.40 7.17 -0.72
CA GLU A 40 -4.23 8.28 -0.26
C GLU A 40 -3.91 8.60 1.20
N ASN A 41 -2.86 9.37 1.43
CA ASN A 41 -2.60 9.93 2.73
C ASN A 41 -2.36 11.44 2.62
N LYS A 42 -3.33 12.21 3.11
CA LYS A 42 -3.34 13.69 3.11
C LYS A 42 -2.23 14.31 3.96
N ASN A 43 -1.57 13.55 4.83
CA ASN A 43 -0.57 14.03 5.78
C ASN A 43 0.89 13.78 5.34
N ILE A 44 1.12 13.23 4.15
CA ILE A 44 2.49 13.06 3.65
C ILE A 44 2.94 14.35 2.96
N GLU A 45 3.88 15.06 3.60
CA GLU A 45 4.46 16.27 3.04
C GLU A 45 5.23 15.93 1.74
N PRO A 46 5.02 16.66 0.62
CA PRO A 46 5.60 16.32 -0.69
C PRO A 46 7.13 16.24 -0.67
N LYS A 47 7.80 16.97 0.24
CA LYS A 47 9.25 16.91 0.44
C LYS A 47 9.76 15.54 0.89
N ILE A 48 8.90 14.73 1.52
CA ILE A 48 9.23 13.36 1.94
C ILE A 48 9.13 12.43 0.73
N LEU A 49 8.14 12.64 -0.14
CA LEU A 49 8.01 11.90 -1.39
C LEU A 49 9.20 12.15 -2.34
N ASP A 50 9.78 13.36 -2.34
CA ASP A 50 10.98 13.68 -3.12
C ASP A 50 12.23 12.90 -2.65
N LYS A 51 12.24 12.41 -1.40
CA LYS A 51 13.32 11.57 -0.86
C LYS A 51 13.13 10.08 -1.18
N VAL A 52 11.98 9.69 -1.73
CA VAL A 52 11.70 8.30 -2.13
C VAL A 52 12.27 8.07 -3.52
N ASP A 53 13.45 7.46 -3.60
CA ASP A 53 14.07 7.08 -4.87
C ASP A 53 13.42 5.81 -5.45
N ILE A 54 13.04 4.86 -4.60
CA ILE A 54 12.59 3.53 -5.03
C ILE A 54 11.28 3.17 -4.31
N ARG A 55 10.24 2.88 -5.09
CA ARG A 55 8.93 2.44 -4.57
C ARG A 55 8.77 0.93 -4.51
N HIS A 56 9.62 0.18 -5.20
CA HIS A 56 9.59 -1.28 -5.23
C HIS A 56 11.01 -1.81 -5.15
N PHE A 57 11.33 -2.57 -4.09
CA PHE A 57 12.69 -3.04 -3.83
C PHE A 57 12.68 -4.42 -3.14
N MET A 58 13.82 -5.11 -3.24
CA MET A 58 14.06 -6.35 -2.49
C MET A 58 14.97 -6.08 -1.30
N LEU A 59 14.55 -6.54 -0.12
CA LEU A 59 15.38 -6.56 1.08
C LEU A 59 15.77 -8.02 1.39
N GLY A 60 16.99 -8.40 1.02
CA GLY A 60 17.43 -9.80 1.07
C GLY A 60 16.59 -10.66 0.12
N ALA A 61 15.82 -11.61 0.66
CA ALA A 61 14.93 -12.47 -0.11
C ALA A 61 13.46 -11.99 -0.12
N ILE A 62 13.15 -10.87 0.55
CA ILE A 62 11.78 -10.36 0.69
C ILE A 62 11.57 -9.19 -0.27
N GLU A 63 10.61 -9.34 -1.17
CA GLU A 63 10.12 -8.27 -2.04
C GLU A 63 9.15 -7.36 -1.27
N ILE A 64 9.40 -6.05 -1.33
CA ILE A 64 8.65 -5.02 -0.59
C ILE A 64 8.29 -3.90 -1.55
N MET A 65 7.03 -3.49 -1.52
CA MET A 65 6.52 -2.37 -2.30
C MET A 65 5.99 -1.26 -1.39
N ALA A 66 5.98 -0.03 -1.89
CA ALA A 66 5.26 1.07 -1.27
C ALA A 66 3.78 0.69 -1.11
N GLY A 67 3.20 0.99 0.05
CA GLY A 67 1.87 0.58 0.48
C GLY A 67 1.85 -0.72 1.28
N ASP A 68 2.89 -1.56 1.24
CA ASP A 68 2.92 -2.79 2.05
C ASP A 68 3.02 -2.44 3.54
N GLU A 69 2.30 -3.17 4.39
CA GLU A 69 2.50 -3.07 5.84
C GLU A 69 3.53 -4.08 6.29
N ILE A 70 4.56 -3.58 6.96
CA ILE A 70 5.65 -4.40 7.45
C ILE A 70 5.82 -4.25 8.96
N LYS A 71 6.33 -5.31 9.57
CA LYS A 71 6.84 -5.33 10.93
C LYS A 71 8.34 -5.52 10.89
N VAL A 72 9.06 -4.57 11.47
CA VAL A 72 10.51 -4.59 11.55
C VAL A 72 10.94 -4.78 13.00
N SER A 73 11.86 -5.71 13.23
CA SER A 73 12.54 -5.88 14.51
C SER A 73 13.96 -5.34 14.37
N LEU A 74 14.30 -4.36 15.19
CA LEU A 74 15.64 -3.78 15.23
C LEU A 74 16.56 -4.62 16.12
N ASP A 75 17.86 -4.42 15.96
CA ASP A 75 18.88 -5.05 16.82
C ASP A 75 18.69 -4.74 18.30
N ASN A 76 18.16 -3.56 18.62
CA ASN A 76 17.87 -3.14 19.99
C ASN A 76 16.56 -3.72 20.56
N SER A 77 16.07 -4.84 20.02
CA SER A 77 14.83 -5.54 20.42
C SER A 77 13.52 -4.77 20.21
N ASN A 78 13.59 -3.50 19.78
CA ASN A 78 12.42 -2.70 19.45
C ASN A 78 11.73 -3.22 18.18
N LYS A 79 10.40 -3.24 18.22
CA LYS A 79 9.55 -3.65 17.10
C LYS A 79 8.80 -2.43 16.59
N LEU A 80 8.96 -2.14 15.31
CA LEU A 80 8.24 -1.10 14.61
C LEU A 80 7.26 -1.76 13.64
N SER A 81 6.08 -1.19 13.50
CA SER A 81 5.09 -1.58 12.49
C SER A 81 4.58 -0.34 11.78
N GLY A 82 4.53 -0.41 10.46
CA GLY A 82 4.11 0.71 9.65
C GLY A 82 3.96 0.35 8.18
N THR A 83 3.42 1.29 7.42
CA THR A 83 3.26 1.21 5.98
C THR A 83 4.53 1.69 5.29
N VAL A 84 5.02 0.95 4.31
CA VAL A 84 6.20 1.34 3.53
C VAL A 84 5.79 2.45 2.57
N LEU A 85 6.49 3.59 2.61
CA LEU A 85 6.34 4.65 1.60
C LEU A 85 7.32 4.46 0.43
N GLY A 86 8.47 3.85 0.73
CA GLY A 86 9.50 3.48 -0.25
C GLY A 86 10.88 3.39 0.40
N ALA A 87 11.92 3.46 -0.40
CA ALA A 87 13.30 3.45 0.05
C ALA A 87 14.12 4.55 -0.63
N ASN A 88 15.09 5.09 0.10
CA ASN A 88 16.11 6.00 -0.41
C ASN A 88 17.38 5.20 -0.70
N LYS A 89 17.77 5.14 -1.97
CA LYS A 89 18.94 4.37 -2.42
C LYS A 89 20.25 5.01 -1.98
N LYS A 90 20.31 6.34 -1.92
CA LYS A 90 21.52 7.09 -1.56
C LYS A 90 21.88 6.89 -0.09
N GLU A 91 20.86 6.83 0.77
CA GLU A 91 21.04 6.72 2.22
C GLU A 91 20.92 5.28 2.75
N ASN A 92 20.51 4.32 1.90
CA ASN A 92 20.18 2.95 2.30
C ASN A 92 19.17 2.92 3.46
N THR A 93 18.12 3.74 3.35
CA THR A 93 17.05 3.86 4.35
C THR A 93 15.70 3.47 3.75
N ILE A 94 14.88 2.82 4.56
CA ILE A 94 13.46 2.53 4.27
C ILE A 94 12.64 3.62 4.95
N ILE A 95 11.68 4.17 4.21
CA ILE A 95 10.79 5.21 4.70
C ILE A 95 9.49 4.53 5.12
N LEU A 96 9.18 4.61 6.40
CA LEU A 96 8.02 3.99 7.03
C LEU A 96 7.08 5.05 7.57
N LEU A 97 5.79 4.83 7.38
CA LEU A 97 4.73 5.57 8.04
C LEU A 97 4.24 4.73 9.23
N LEU A 98 4.47 5.21 10.45
CA LEU A 98 3.94 4.59 11.66
C LEU A 98 2.44 4.88 11.80
N SER A 99 1.74 4.06 12.59
CA SER A 99 0.30 4.21 12.85
C SER A 99 -0.10 5.53 13.54
N GLY A 100 0.86 6.34 13.99
CA GLY A 100 0.66 7.67 14.57
C GLY A 100 0.93 8.82 13.60
N GLU A 101 0.98 8.55 12.28
CA GLU A 101 1.30 9.52 11.21
C GLU A 101 2.73 10.05 11.20
N GLU A 102 3.60 9.54 12.07
CA GLU A 102 5.02 9.84 12.06
C GLU A 102 5.72 9.08 10.94
N VAL A 103 6.56 9.80 10.17
CA VAL A 103 7.42 9.21 9.15
C VAL A 103 8.80 8.95 9.74
N GLU A 104 9.20 7.69 9.80
CA GLU A 104 10.53 7.27 10.23
C GLU A 104 11.40 6.81 9.06
N PHE A 105 12.66 7.25 9.07
CA PHE A 105 13.70 6.80 8.14
C PHE A 105 14.53 5.72 8.83
N LEU A 106 14.28 4.45 8.48
CA LEU A 106 14.93 3.30 9.08
C LEU A 106 16.12 2.84 8.24
N ASN A 107 17.33 2.83 8.81
CA ASN A 107 18.50 2.31 8.13
C ASN A 107 18.43 0.78 8.00
N ILE A 108 18.66 0.27 6.79
CA ILE A 108 18.60 -1.17 6.46
C ILE A 108 19.56 -1.98 7.34
N LYS A 109 20.70 -1.41 7.77
CA LYS A 109 21.70 -2.08 8.60
C LYS A 109 21.20 -2.40 10.02
N LEU A 110 20.24 -1.65 10.53
CA LEU A 110 19.69 -1.82 11.88
C LEU A 110 18.56 -2.87 11.93
N ILE A 111 18.17 -3.39 10.76
CA ILE A 111 17.06 -4.32 10.62
C ILE A 111 17.57 -5.74 10.86
N LYS A 112 17.21 -6.30 12.01
CA LYS A 112 17.52 -7.68 12.35
C LYS A 112 16.58 -8.66 11.65
N LYS A 113 15.29 -8.34 11.63
CA LYS A 113 14.26 -9.18 11.04
C LYS A 113 13.13 -8.34 10.47
N LEU A 114 12.72 -8.67 9.26
CA LEU A 114 11.59 -8.04 8.58
C LEU A 114 10.50 -9.09 8.31
N LYS A 115 9.25 -8.73 8.56
CA LYS A 115 8.07 -9.54 8.25
C LYS A 115 7.02 -8.67 7.57
N VAL A 116 6.55 -9.08 6.40
CA VAL A 116 5.41 -8.43 5.73
C VAL A 116 4.12 -8.93 6.39
N ILE A 117 3.27 -8.00 6.85
CA ILE A 117 1.97 -8.30 7.47
C ILE A 117 0.91 -8.36 6.37
N SER A 118 0.86 -7.34 5.52
CA SER A 118 -0.08 -7.23 4.41
C SER A 118 0.63 -6.67 3.19
N ARG A 119 0.22 -7.13 2.00
CA ARG A 119 0.75 -6.63 0.73
C ARG A 119 -0.30 -5.77 0.05
N TYR A 120 0.11 -4.57 -0.34
CA TYR A 120 -0.73 -3.64 -1.06
C TYR A 120 -1.14 -4.22 -2.42
N GLY A 121 -2.42 -4.11 -2.75
CA GLY A 121 -2.98 -4.65 -3.99
C GLY A 121 -3.22 -6.17 -4.02
N LYS A 122 -2.93 -6.91 -2.94
CA LYS A 122 -3.26 -8.34 -2.82
C LYS A 122 -4.48 -8.54 -1.93
N PHE A 123 -5.63 -8.81 -2.55
CA PHE A 123 -6.87 -9.17 -1.86
C PHE A 123 -6.89 -10.62 -1.33
N PHE A 124 -6.05 -11.49 -1.91
CA PHE A 124 -5.93 -12.88 -1.47
C PHE A 124 -4.50 -13.13 -1.00
N ASN A 125 -4.35 -13.26 0.32
CA ASN A 125 -3.09 -13.66 0.95
C ASN A 125 -2.97 -15.17 0.79
N THR A 126 -2.47 -15.63 -0.37
CA THR A 126 -2.07 -17.02 -0.52
C THR A 126 -0.78 -17.20 0.29
N PHE A 127 -0.94 -17.84 1.45
CA PHE A 127 0.16 -18.39 2.23
C PHE A 127 0.87 -19.50 1.45
#